data_AF-A0A9N8K2Q6-F1
#
_entry.id   AF-A0A9N8K2Q6-F1
#
_cell.length_a   1.000
_cell.length_b   1.000
_cell.length_c   1.000
_cell.angle_alpha   90.00
_cell.angle_beta   90.00
_cell.angle_gamma   90.00
#
_symmetry.space_group_name_H-M   'P 1'
#
loop_
_entity.id
_entity.type
_entity.pdbx_description
1 polymer ?
#
loop_
_entity_poly.entity_id
_entity_poly.type
_entity_poly.pdbx_seq_one_letter_code
_entity_poly.pdbx_strand_id
1 'polypeptide(L)'
;MAQTTPIPFSEPPYLCGLPSPYYTASHLEWQKKCRAFITKHLTSHAMEWETAETVPEHVWHDFCKANMLLPSLPAPLPVERLKSLGIHDILGLPVEEFDYFHNAIYTDEMLKSGLAGPGGSLTTGMAFGVPPLYKFGSKELQDRFLPDLLTGKKRACIAITEPGAGSDVANIETTAVKSKDGKTYTINGTKKWITNGIWSELSCMAVRTGGPGPGGLSLMVVPLKGHEGVSMRRLKVSGQISAGTTYIELDDAVVPAENLIGEEGMGMRYIMTNFNHERLTIAIGCARQARVALSAGM
;
A
#
# COMPACT_ATOMS: atom_id res chain seq x y z
N MET A 1 13.66 -30.60 -18.24
CA MET A 1 12.96 -29.74 -19.22
C MET A 1 13.96 -28.67 -19.65
N ALA A 2 14.12 -28.43 -20.96
CA ALA A 2 15.10 -27.48 -21.45
C ALA A 2 14.90 -26.12 -20.78
N GLN A 3 15.94 -25.60 -20.12
CA GLN A 3 15.97 -24.25 -19.60
C GLN A 3 15.92 -23.33 -20.82
N THR A 4 14.72 -22.86 -21.18
CA THR A 4 14.57 -21.88 -22.25
C THR A 4 15.32 -20.63 -21.79
N THR A 5 16.41 -20.29 -22.49
CA THR A 5 17.08 -19.00 -22.30
C THR A 5 16.01 -17.92 -22.38
N PRO A 6 15.78 -17.13 -21.32
CA PRO A 6 14.77 -16.08 -21.38
C PRO A 6 15.09 -15.13 -22.52
N ILE A 7 14.04 -14.61 -23.17
CA ILE A 7 14.17 -13.53 -24.16
C ILE A 7 15.13 -12.46 -23.58
N PRO A 8 16.13 -11.97 -24.33
CA PRO A 8 17.05 -10.98 -23.81
C PRO A 8 16.32 -9.82 -23.12
N PHE A 9 16.70 -9.51 -21.88
CA PHE A 9 16.10 -8.49 -21.02
C PHE A 9 14.64 -8.74 -20.55
N SER A 10 14.01 -9.89 -20.84
CA SER A 10 12.68 -10.21 -20.29
C SER A 10 12.69 -10.57 -18.80
N GLU A 11 13.88 -10.85 -18.24
CA GLU A 11 14.11 -11.01 -16.81
C GLU A 11 15.23 -10.06 -16.32
N PRO A 12 15.24 -9.71 -15.02
CA PRO A 12 16.31 -8.93 -14.42
C PRO A 12 17.69 -9.57 -14.60
N PRO A 13 18.75 -8.75 -14.85
CA PRO A 13 20.11 -9.23 -15.01
C PRO A 13 20.60 -10.23 -13.95
N TYR A 14 20.26 -9.99 -12.68
CA TYR A 14 20.71 -10.84 -11.57
C TYR A 14 20.13 -12.26 -11.60
N LEU A 15 18.99 -12.48 -12.28
CA LEU A 15 18.41 -13.82 -12.51
C LEU A 15 19.00 -14.51 -13.74
N CYS A 16 19.64 -13.75 -14.63
CA CYS A 16 20.27 -14.25 -15.85
C CYS A 16 21.76 -14.59 -15.66
N GLY A 17 22.22 -14.69 -14.41
CA GLY A 17 23.61 -15.01 -14.10
C GLY A 17 24.59 -13.84 -14.24
N LEU A 18 24.11 -12.61 -14.44
CA LEU A 18 24.97 -11.43 -14.44
C LEU A 18 25.33 -11.06 -12.98
N PRO A 19 26.61 -10.82 -12.68
CA PRO A 19 27.05 -10.52 -11.32
C PRO A 19 26.45 -9.21 -10.83
N SER A 20 26.09 -9.17 -9.56
CA SER A 20 25.61 -7.98 -8.88
C SER A 20 26.23 -7.88 -7.50
N PRO A 21 26.72 -6.70 -7.06
CA PRO A 21 27.21 -6.51 -5.70
C PRO A 21 26.09 -6.41 -4.67
N TYR A 22 24.82 -6.37 -5.10
CA TYR A 22 23.66 -6.11 -4.25
C TYR A 22 22.85 -7.36 -3.91
N TYR A 23 22.70 -8.28 -4.86
CA TYR A 23 21.93 -9.50 -4.67
C TYR A 23 22.80 -10.60 -4.05
N THR A 24 22.26 -11.29 -3.06
CA THR A 24 22.93 -12.32 -2.27
C THR A 24 22.18 -13.66 -2.41
N ALA A 25 22.70 -14.73 -1.81
CA ALA A 25 22.00 -16.02 -1.78
C ALA A 25 20.61 -15.91 -1.14
N SER A 26 20.47 -15.10 -0.08
CA SER A 26 19.16 -14.86 0.57
C SER A 26 18.15 -14.25 -0.41
N HIS A 27 18.58 -13.25 -1.17
CA HIS A 27 17.74 -12.62 -2.20
C HIS A 27 17.29 -13.59 -3.29
N LEU A 28 18.18 -14.50 -3.74
CA LEU A 28 17.84 -15.48 -4.77
C LEU A 28 16.84 -16.53 -4.26
N GLU A 29 16.98 -16.97 -3.01
CA GLU A 29 16.03 -17.89 -2.38
C GLU A 29 14.67 -17.22 -2.13
N TRP A 30 14.68 -15.97 -1.66
CA TRP A 30 13.48 -15.15 -1.52
C TRP A 30 12.76 -14.99 -2.86
N GLN A 31 13.49 -14.67 -3.94
CA GLN A 31 12.92 -14.52 -5.28
C GLN A 31 12.18 -15.78 -5.75
N LYS A 32 12.79 -16.97 -5.59
CA LYS A 32 12.14 -18.24 -5.99
C LYS A 32 10.84 -18.46 -5.23
N LYS A 33 10.83 -18.20 -3.92
CA LYS A 33 9.67 -18.37 -3.05
C LYS A 33 8.57 -17.35 -3.36
N CYS A 34 8.92 -16.07 -3.54
CA CYS A 34 7.98 -15.03 -3.99
C CYS A 34 7.35 -15.41 -5.31
N ARG A 35 8.16 -15.76 -6.32
CA ARG A 35 7.67 -16.13 -7.64
C ARG A 35 6.70 -17.30 -7.56
N ALA A 36 7.05 -18.37 -6.83
CA ALA A 36 6.18 -19.53 -6.69
C ALA A 36 4.84 -19.19 -6.03
N PHE A 37 4.87 -18.44 -4.91
CA PHE A 37 3.66 -18.03 -4.20
C PHE A 37 2.78 -17.10 -5.05
N ILE A 38 3.37 -16.01 -5.58
CA ILE A 38 2.65 -15.00 -6.36
C ILE A 38 2.11 -15.59 -7.65
N THR A 39 2.85 -16.49 -8.32
CA THR A 39 2.35 -17.17 -9.52
C THR A 39 1.11 -17.98 -9.21
N LYS A 40 1.15 -18.79 -8.15
CA LYS A 40 0.04 -19.66 -7.77
C LYS A 40 -1.19 -18.87 -7.31
N HIS A 41 -1.01 -17.84 -6.49
CA HIS A 41 -2.11 -17.16 -5.80
C HIS A 41 -2.57 -15.86 -6.48
N LEU A 42 -1.82 -15.33 -7.45
CA LEU A 42 -2.12 -14.03 -8.05
C LEU A 42 -1.95 -14.02 -9.59
N THR A 43 -0.71 -14.14 -10.09
CA THR A 43 -0.42 -13.76 -11.48
C THR A 43 -0.99 -14.74 -12.51
N SER A 44 -1.22 -16.01 -12.16
CA SER A 44 -1.89 -16.98 -13.06
C SER A 44 -3.35 -16.64 -13.36
N HIS A 45 -3.99 -15.83 -12.52
CA HIS A 45 -5.40 -15.43 -12.64
C HIS A 45 -5.59 -13.92 -12.89
N ALA A 46 -4.49 -13.16 -12.94
CA ALA A 46 -4.54 -11.70 -12.94
C ALA A 46 -5.36 -11.11 -14.10
N MET A 47 -5.27 -11.69 -15.31
CA MET A 47 -6.03 -11.21 -16.48
C MET A 47 -7.54 -11.42 -16.33
N GLU A 48 -7.93 -12.58 -15.80
CA GLU A 48 -9.33 -12.90 -15.50
C GLU A 48 -9.90 -11.90 -14.50
N TRP A 49 -9.17 -11.62 -13.42
CA TRP A 49 -9.61 -10.71 -12.36
C TRP A 49 -9.60 -9.23 -12.76
N GLU A 50 -8.66 -8.82 -13.62
CA GLU A 50 -8.68 -7.48 -14.20
C GLU A 50 -9.91 -7.30 -15.10
N THR A 51 -10.24 -8.32 -15.91
CA THR A 51 -11.43 -8.32 -16.79
C THR A 51 -12.73 -8.37 -15.98
N ALA A 52 -12.78 -9.18 -14.92
CA ALA A 52 -13.90 -9.24 -13.98
C ALA A 52 -13.99 -8.00 -13.07
N GLU A 53 -13.02 -7.10 -13.18
CA GLU A 53 -12.87 -5.91 -12.36
C GLU A 53 -12.83 -6.20 -10.85
N THR A 54 -12.40 -7.37 -10.41
CA THR A 54 -12.32 -7.68 -8.99
C THR A 54 -11.39 -8.84 -8.74
N VAL A 55 -10.70 -8.79 -7.61
CA VAL A 55 -9.97 -9.94 -7.08
C VAL A 55 -10.88 -10.68 -6.10
N PRO A 56 -10.97 -12.02 -6.15
CA PRO A 56 -11.75 -12.80 -5.19
C PRO A 56 -11.25 -12.63 -3.74
N GLU A 57 -12.17 -12.62 -2.78
CA GLU A 57 -11.85 -12.35 -1.37
C GLU A 57 -10.86 -13.36 -0.76
N HIS A 58 -10.89 -14.63 -1.20
CA HIS A 58 -9.97 -15.65 -0.70
C HIS A 58 -8.48 -15.30 -0.95
N VAL A 59 -8.18 -14.50 -1.98
CA VAL A 59 -6.81 -14.10 -2.30
C VAL A 59 -6.24 -13.21 -1.20
N TRP A 60 -7.05 -12.30 -0.65
CA TRP A 60 -6.67 -11.50 0.52
C TRP A 60 -6.32 -12.41 1.70
N HIS A 61 -7.17 -13.40 1.99
CA HIS A 61 -6.95 -14.35 3.08
C HIS A 61 -5.68 -15.20 2.88
N ASP A 62 -5.42 -15.66 1.66
CA ASP A 62 -4.20 -16.40 1.32
C ASP A 62 -2.95 -15.56 1.57
N PHE A 63 -2.96 -14.29 1.15
CA PHE A 63 -1.86 -13.36 1.39
C PHE A 63 -1.67 -13.05 2.88
N CYS A 64 -2.76 -12.88 3.65
CA CYS A 64 -2.69 -12.69 5.09
C CYS A 64 -2.06 -13.91 5.79
N LYS A 65 -2.55 -15.12 5.47
CA LYS A 65 -2.09 -16.37 6.07
C LYS A 65 -0.59 -16.62 5.84
N ALA A 66 -0.08 -16.17 4.69
CA ALA A 66 1.33 -16.30 4.32
C ALA A 66 2.20 -15.10 4.73
N ASN A 67 1.65 -14.10 5.43
CA ASN A 67 2.30 -12.82 5.72
C ASN A 67 2.78 -12.05 4.47
N MET A 68 2.21 -12.36 3.30
CA MET A 68 2.64 -11.86 1.99
C MET A 68 2.10 -10.46 1.65
N LEU A 69 1.42 -9.79 2.59
CA LEU A 69 1.15 -8.35 2.51
C LEU A 69 2.35 -7.54 3.02
N LEU A 70 3.06 -8.03 4.04
CA LEU A 70 4.14 -7.32 4.72
C LEU A 70 5.32 -6.92 3.84
N PRO A 71 5.74 -7.71 2.83
CA PRO A 71 6.85 -7.32 1.96
C PRO A 71 6.64 -6.03 1.19
N SER A 72 5.39 -5.52 1.12
CA SER A 72 5.06 -4.24 0.51
C SER A 72 5.42 -3.02 1.37
N LEU A 73 5.67 -3.22 2.67
CA LEU A 73 6.14 -2.18 3.58
C LEU A 73 7.56 -1.70 3.20
N PRO A 74 7.92 -0.45 3.52
CA PRO A 74 9.29 0.02 3.40
C PRO A 74 10.21 -0.78 4.30
N ALA A 75 11.39 -1.11 3.81
CA ALA A 75 12.44 -1.74 4.61
C ALA A 75 13.20 -0.68 5.46
N PRO A 76 13.82 -1.07 6.59
CA PRO A 76 13.63 -2.35 7.27
C PRO A 76 12.20 -2.49 7.81
N LEU A 77 11.73 -3.73 7.97
CA LEU A 77 10.40 -4.03 8.52
C LEU A 77 10.29 -3.62 10.01
N PRO A 78 9.07 -3.43 10.54
CA PRO A 78 8.86 -3.16 11.96
C PRO A 78 9.07 -4.42 12.84
N VAL A 79 10.31 -4.90 12.92
CA VAL A 79 10.69 -6.22 13.49
C VAL A 79 10.11 -6.47 14.88
N GLU A 80 10.28 -5.53 15.82
CA GLU A 80 9.76 -5.71 17.19
C GLU A 80 8.25 -5.88 17.21
N ARG A 81 7.53 -5.09 16.39
CA ARG A 81 6.08 -5.19 16.27
C ARG A 81 5.67 -6.51 15.64
N LEU A 82 6.32 -6.94 14.56
CA LEU A 82 6.04 -8.23 13.93
C LEU A 82 6.26 -9.40 14.88
N LYS A 83 7.39 -9.43 15.60
CA LYS A 83 7.69 -10.47 16.59
C LYS A 83 6.68 -10.46 17.74
N SER A 84 6.21 -9.29 18.20
CA SER A 84 5.14 -9.20 19.22
C SER A 84 3.80 -9.80 18.77
N LEU A 85 3.58 -9.92 17.45
CA LEU A 85 2.42 -10.56 16.84
C LEU A 85 2.65 -12.04 16.47
N GLY A 86 3.80 -12.61 16.85
CA GLY A 86 4.18 -13.98 16.50
C GLY A 86 4.65 -14.16 15.05
N ILE A 87 4.95 -13.07 14.34
CA ILE A 87 5.45 -13.09 12.97
C ILE A 87 6.98 -13.01 13.02
N HIS A 88 7.63 -14.16 12.83
CA HIS A 88 9.08 -14.29 12.89
C HIS A 88 9.73 -14.38 11.50
N ASP A 89 8.98 -14.85 10.50
CA ASP A 89 9.44 -14.99 9.13
C ASP A 89 8.33 -14.71 8.12
N ILE A 90 8.74 -14.47 6.87
CA ILE A 90 7.86 -14.41 5.71
C ILE A 90 8.37 -15.46 4.73
N LEU A 91 7.61 -16.53 4.49
CA LEU A 91 8.03 -17.68 3.67
C LEU A 91 9.42 -18.23 4.07
N GLY A 92 9.76 -18.22 5.35
CA GLY A 92 11.05 -18.67 5.88
C GLY A 92 12.21 -17.68 5.76
N LEU A 93 11.97 -16.44 5.32
CA LEU A 93 12.94 -15.33 5.45
C LEU A 93 12.70 -14.65 6.81
N PRO A 94 13.67 -14.63 7.75
CA PRO A 94 13.52 -13.93 9.02
C PRO A 94 13.20 -12.45 8.82
N VAL A 95 12.27 -11.90 9.60
CA VAL A 95 11.79 -10.52 9.42
C VAL A 95 12.89 -9.46 9.62
N GLU A 96 13.91 -9.76 10.42
CA GLU A 96 15.10 -8.93 10.62
C GLU A 96 16.09 -8.91 9.45
N GLU A 97 16.02 -9.90 8.55
CA GLU A 97 16.89 -9.99 7.37
C GLU A 97 16.27 -9.31 6.14
N PHE A 98 15.01 -8.87 6.24
CA PHE A 98 14.31 -8.24 5.13
C PHE A 98 14.83 -6.81 4.87
N ASP A 99 15.42 -6.61 3.68
CA ASP A 99 15.96 -5.34 3.23
C ASP A 99 15.26 -4.79 1.97
N TYR A 100 15.76 -3.67 1.42
CA TYR A 100 15.18 -3.06 0.22
C TYR A 100 15.32 -3.91 -1.05
N PHE A 101 16.29 -4.82 -1.14
CA PHE A 101 16.40 -5.70 -2.29
C PHE A 101 15.39 -6.86 -2.20
N HIS A 102 15.05 -7.32 -1.00
CA HIS A 102 13.90 -8.22 -0.79
C HIS A 102 12.57 -7.53 -1.17
N ASN A 103 12.37 -6.28 -0.74
CA ASN A 103 11.21 -5.48 -1.16
C ASN A 103 11.16 -5.28 -2.68
N ALA A 104 12.30 -4.98 -3.31
CA ALA A 104 12.38 -4.76 -4.75
C ALA A 104 12.01 -6.02 -5.52
N ILE A 105 12.52 -7.18 -5.11
CA ILE A 105 12.16 -8.49 -5.67
C ILE A 105 10.66 -8.76 -5.51
N TYR A 106 10.09 -8.51 -4.34
CA TYR A 106 8.67 -8.72 -4.11
C TYR A 106 7.82 -7.82 -5.03
N THR A 107 8.13 -6.53 -5.09
CA THR A 107 7.42 -5.54 -5.94
C THR A 107 7.48 -5.93 -7.40
N ASP A 108 8.65 -6.37 -7.84
CA ASP A 108 8.90 -6.85 -9.19
C ASP A 108 8.11 -8.14 -9.49
N GLU A 109 8.14 -9.16 -8.63
CA GLU A 109 7.37 -10.39 -8.85
C GLU A 109 5.84 -10.18 -8.83
N MET A 110 5.33 -9.24 -8.02
CA MET A 110 3.91 -8.86 -7.96
C MET A 110 3.37 -8.35 -9.30
N LEU A 111 4.23 -7.80 -10.16
CA LEU A 111 3.88 -7.22 -11.46
C LEU A 111 4.30 -8.09 -12.64
N LYS A 112 4.69 -9.34 -12.40
CA LYS A 112 5.16 -10.27 -13.44
C LYS A 112 4.10 -10.64 -14.48
N SER A 113 2.80 -10.46 -14.19
CA SER A 113 1.72 -10.61 -15.19
C SER A 113 1.64 -9.43 -16.17
N GLY A 114 2.35 -8.34 -15.91
CA GLY A 114 2.18 -7.08 -16.65
C GLY A 114 0.97 -6.25 -16.21
N LEU A 115 0.22 -6.69 -15.19
CA LEU A 115 -0.99 -6.03 -14.69
C LEU A 115 -0.78 -5.54 -13.25
N ALA A 116 -1.11 -4.28 -13.00
CA ALA A 116 -1.00 -3.67 -11.67
C ALA A 116 -2.30 -3.71 -10.84
N GLY A 117 -3.45 -3.96 -11.47
CA GLY A 117 -4.75 -3.95 -10.79
C GLY A 117 -4.87 -4.98 -9.67
N PRO A 118 -4.64 -6.28 -9.94
CA PRO A 118 -4.81 -7.32 -8.92
C PRO A 118 -3.87 -7.13 -7.73
N GLY A 119 -2.58 -6.87 -7.99
CA GLY A 119 -1.61 -6.57 -6.95
C GLY A 119 -1.98 -5.32 -6.13
N GLY A 120 -2.42 -4.25 -6.79
CA GLY A 120 -2.83 -3.00 -6.16
C GLY A 120 -4.03 -3.16 -5.20
N SER A 121 -4.96 -4.06 -5.52
CA SER A 121 -6.09 -4.37 -4.63
C SER A 121 -5.67 -4.99 -3.28
N LEU A 122 -4.48 -5.61 -3.23
CA LEU A 122 -3.96 -6.28 -2.05
C LEU A 122 -2.95 -5.40 -1.30
N THR A 123 -2.00 -4.79 -1.99
CA THR A 123 -0.79 -4.29 -1.32
C THR A 123 -0.79 -2.78 -1.12
N THR A 124 -1.48 -1.99 -1.94
CA THR A 124 -1.37 -0.52 -1.90
C THR A 124 -1.68 0.07 -0.53
N GLY A 125 -2.65 -0.50 0.17
CA GLY A 125 -3.01 -0.14 1.53
C GLY A 125 -1.88 -0.34 2.54
N MET A 126 -1.32 -1.54 2.54
CA MET A 126 -0.17 -1.90 3.36
C MET A 126 1.07 -1.09 2.99
N ALA A 127 1.33 -0.91 1.70
CA ALA A 127 2.52 -0.25 1.17
C ALA A 127 2.54 1.25 1.49
N PHE A 128 1.40 1.94 1.44
CA PHE A 128 1.36 3.41 1.49
C PHE A 128 0.48 3.97 2.61
N GLY A 129 -0.58 3.28 3.01
CA GLY A 129 -1.49 3.72 4.08
C GLY A 129 -0.99 3.40 5.49
N VAL A 130 -0.31 2.26 5.67
CA VAL A 130 0.20 1.82 6.99
C VAL A 130 1.49 2.53 7.43
N PRO A 131 2.48 2.85 6.56
CA PRO A 131 3.75 3.36 7.03
C PRO A 131 3.69 4.70 7.77
N PRO A 132 2.85 5.70 7.42
CA PRO A 132 2.75 6.92 8.21
C PRO A 132 2.33 6.67 9.66
N LEU A 133 1.36 5.76 9.87
CA LEU A 133 0.92 5.35 11.21
C LEU A 133 2.06 4.71 11.99
N TYR A 134 2.81 3.79 11.38
CA TYR A 134 3.94 3.15 12.06
C TYR A 134 5.10 4.13 12.35
N LYS A 135 5.39 5.05 11.43
CA LYS A 135 6.55 5.96 11.55
C LYS A 135 6.28 7.15 12.47
N PHE A 136 5.06 7.67 12.49
CA PHE A 136 4.74 8.94 13.13
C PHE A 136 3.60 8.86 14.15
N GLY A 137 2.81 7.78 14.15
CA GLY A 137 1.75 7.59 15.13
C GLY A 137 2.28 7.41 16.55
N SER A 138 1.51 7.87 17.54
CA SER A 138 1.83 7.61 18.95
C SER A 138 1.83 6.11 19.25
N LYS A 139 2.44 5.71 20.37
CA LYS A 139 2.45 4.30 20.78
C LYS A 139 1.04 3.73 20.93
N GLU A 140 0.14 4.51 21.52
CA GLU A 140 -1.26 4.15 21.75
C GLU A 140 -1.99 3.96 20.42
N LEU A 141 -1.75 4.86 19.46
CA LEU A 141 -2.34 4.78 18.13
C LEU A 141 -1.84 3.54 17.37
N GLN A 142 -0.53 3.28 17.46
CA GLN A 142 0.07 2.09 16.88
C GLN A 142 -0.48 0.81 17.51
N ASP A 143 -0.63 0.76 18.83
CA ASP A 143 -1.17 -0.40 19.55
C ASP A 143 -2.63 -0.68 19.21
N ARG A 144 -3.42 0.36 18.93
CA ARG A 144 -4.83 0.25 18.52
C ARG A 144 -4.99 -0.32 17.11
N PHE A 145 -4.14 0.08 16.16
CA PHE A 145 -4.39 -0.17 14.74
C PHE A 145 -3.39 -1.11 14.05
N LEU A 146 -2.10 -1.09 14.41
CA LEU A 146 -1.11 -1.92 13.73
C LEU A 146 -1.34 -3.43 13.87
N PRO A 147 -1.82 -3.99 15.00
CA PRO A 147 -2.08 -5.43 15.09
C PRO A 147 -3.05 -5.92 14.02
N ASP A 148 -4.14 -5.19 13.77
CA ASP A 148 -5.13 -5.57 12.76
C ASP A 148 -4.63 -5.33 11.34
N LEU A 149 -3.88 -4.24 11.12
CA LEU A 149 -3.34 -3.90 9.81
C LEU A 149 -2.23 -4.85 9.37
N LEU A 150 -1.25 -5.11 10.24
CA LEU A 150 -0.11 -5.98 9.93
C LEU A 150 -0.49 -7.45 9.75
N THR A 151 -1.59 -7.90 10.39
CA THR A 151 -2.13 -9.26 10.20
C THR A 151 -3.17 -9.33 9.07
N GLY A 152 -3.51 -8.20 8.45
CA GLY A 152 -4.51 -8.12 7.39
C GLY A 152 -5.95 -8.39 7.83
N LYS A 153 -6.24 -8.34 9.14
CA LYS A 153 -7.62 -8.39 9.68
C LYS A 153 -8.44 -7.18 9.25
N LYS A 154 -7.78 -6.03 9.08
CA LYS A 154 -8.35 -4.81 8.51
C LYS A 154 -7.51 -4.37 7.32
N ARG A 155 -8.19 -3.77 6.35
CA ARG A 155 -7.60 -3.12 5.19
C ARG A 155 -7.45 -1.63 5.45
N ALA A 156 -6.36 -1.08 4.93
CA ALA A 156 -6.12 0.35 4.91
C ALA A 156 -6.05 0.87 3.48
N CYS A 157 -6.24 2.18 3.33
CA CYS A 157 -5.85 2.91 2.14
C CYS A 157 -5.13 4.22 2.51
N ILE A 158 -4.52 4.87 1.52
CA ILE A 158 -3.99 6.23 1.65
C ILE A 158 -4.94 7.19 0.95
N ALA A 159 -5.42 8.22 1.66
CA ALA A 159 -6.47 9.12 1.19
C ALA A 159 -5.99 10.57 1.19
N ILE A 160 -5.34 10.98 0.10
CA ILE A 160 -4.76 12.33 -0.03
C ILE A 160 -5.51 13.13 -1.10
N THR A 161 -5.47 12.63 -2.33
CA THR A 161 -5.96 13.31 -3.53
C THR A 161 -7.45 13.62 -3.50
N GLU A 162 -7.79 14.76 -4.07
CA GLU A 162 -9.15 15.31 -4.14
C GLU A 162 -9.51 15.68 -5.58
N PRO A 163 -10.80 15.92 -5.89
CA PRO A 163 -11.21 16.38 -7.21
C PRO A 163 -10.50 17.66 -7.65
N GLY A 164 -10.30 18.61 -6.74
CA GLY A 164 -9.65 19.90 -6.99
C GLY A 164 -8.13 19.90 -6.81
N ALA A 165 -7.55 18.89 -6.15
CA ALA A 165 -6.13 18.88 -5.77
C ALA A 165 -5.52 17.47 -5.91
N GLY A 166 -4.74 17.28 -6.99
CA GLY A 166 -3.95 16.07 -7.25
C GLY A 166 -2.46 16.28 -7.01
N SER A 167 -1.77 16.87 -7.98
CA SER A 167 -0.35 17.22 -7.84
C SER A 167 -0.11 18.32 -6.82
N ASP A 168 -1.08 19.22 -6.63
CA ASP A 168 -1.03 20.32 -5.68
C ASP A 168 -1.62 19.91 -4.32
N VAL A 169 -0.95 18.97 -3.65
CA VAL A 169 -1.38 18.41 -2.35
C VAL A 169 -1.53 19.49 -1.27
N ALA A 170 -0.78 20.60 -1.36
CA ALA A 170 -0.84 21.68 -0.38
C ALA A 170 -2.22 22.36 -0.30
N ASN A 171 -3.00 22.27 -1.38
CA ASN A 171 -4.29 22.95 -1.56
C ASN A 171 -5.49 21.99 -1.50
N ILE A 172 -5.35 20.83 -0.87
CA ILE A 172 -6.51 20.00 -0.52
C ILE A 172 -7.49 20.77 0.40
N GLU A 173 -8.78 20.50 0.26
CA GLU A 173 -9.88 21.22 0.88
C GLU A 173 -10.59 20.41 1.97
N THR A 174 -10.40 19.08 2.04
CA THR A 174 -11.00 18.28 3.13
C THR A 174 -10.55 18.82 4.48
N THR A 175 -11.51 19.22 5.31
CA THR A 175 -11.28 19.84 6.62
C THR A 175 -11.44 18.83 7.74
N ALA A 176 -10.77 19.08 8.86
CA ALA A 176 -11.01 18.39 10.13
C ALA A 176 -11.07 19.45 11.23
N VAL A 177 -12.28 19.73 11.72
CA VAL A 177 -12.53 20.78 12.72
C VAL A 177 -12.55 20.15 14.11
N LYS A 178 -11.66 20.60 14.99
CA LYS A 178 -11.54 20.07 16.35
C LYS A 178 -12.73 20.52 17.21
N SER A 179 -13.30 19.60 18.00
CA SER A 179 -14.35 19.91 18.96
C SER A 179 -13.84 20.85 20.06
N LYS A 180 -14.76 21.60 20.69
CA LYS A 180 -14.41 22.57 21.76
C LYS A 180 -13.71 21.93 22.95
N ASP A 181 -14.04 20.68 23.26
CA ASP A 181 -13.42 19.90 24.33
C ASP A 181 -12.13 19.18 23.88
N GLY A 182 -11.74 19.33 22.62
CA GLY A 182 -10.51 18.77 22.05
C GLY A 182 -10.53 17.26 21.82
N LYS A 183 -11.64 16.57 22.05
CA LYS A 183 -11.72 15.10 22.04
C LYS A 183 -11.95 14.49 20.66
N THR A 184 -12.50 15.25 19.74
CA THR A 184 -12.89 14.76 18.41
C THR A 184 -12.58 15.76 17.32
N TYR A 185 -12.57 15.30 16.08
CA TYR A 185 -12.64 16.11 14.88
C TYR A 185 -13.89 15.76 14.09
N THR A 186 -14.55 16.76 13.53
CA THR A 186 -15.57 16.59 12.49
C THR A 186 -14.92 16.82 11.14
N ILE A 187 -14.99 15.83 10.25
CA ILE A 187 -14.33 15.83 8.94
C ILE A 187 -15.35 16.03 7.84
N ASN A 188 -15.09 17.00 6.96
CA ASN A 188 -15.93 17.32 5.81
C ASN A 188 -15.08 17.47 4.55
N GLY A 189 -15.50 16.83 3.45
CA GLY A 189 -14.80 16.91 2.17
C GLY A 189 -14.94 15.68 1.31
N THR A 190 -14.06 15.54 0.33
CA THR A 190 -14.06 14.40 -0.59
C THR A 190 -12.66 13.97 -0.97
N LYS A 191 -12.47 12.67 -1.18
CA LYS A 191 -11.23 12.08 -1.69
C LYS A 191 -11.50 11.31 -2.97
N LYS A 192 -10.56 11.38 -3.92
CA LYS A 192 -10.68 10.79 -5.25
C LYS A 192 -9.42 10.03 -5.62
N TRP A 193 -9.57 8.97 -6.38
CA TRP A 193 -8.51 8.05 -6.82
C TRP A 193 -7.94 7.18 -5.71
N ILE A 194 -8.75 6.83 -4.72
CA ILE A 194 -8.29 6.08 -3.55
C ILE A 194 -8.29 4.57 -3.85
N THR A 195 -7.14 4.05 -4.26
CA THR A 195 -6.92 2.61 -4.48
C THR A 195 -7.16 1.83 -3.19
N ASN A 196 -7.76 0.63 -3.30
CA ASN A 196 -8.18 -0.22 -2.19
C ASN A 196 -9.28 0.38 -1.28
N GLY A 197 -9.75 1.62 -1.54
CA GLY A 197 -10.65 2.33 -0.65
C GLY A 197 -11.96 1.59 -0.38
N ILE A 198 -12.55 0.97 -1.40
CA ILE A 198 -13.87 0.33 -1.32
C ILE A 198 -13.93 -0.85 -0.32
N TRP A 199 -12.77 -1.47 -0.03
CA TRP A 199 -12.66 -2.55 0.92
C TRP A 199 -12.05 -2.11 2.26
N SER A 200 -11.54 -0.88 2.35
CA SER A 200 -10.77 -0.42 3.49
C SER A 200 -11.67 -0.09 4.69
N GLU A 201 -11.34 -0.62 5.86
CA GLU A 201 -11.94 -0.21 7.14
C GLU A 201 -11.31 1.09 7.66
N LEU A 202 -10.06 1.36 7.30
CA LEU A 202 -9.30 2.50 7.80
C LEU A 202 -8.63 3.24 6.63
N SER A 203 -8.41 4.53 6.80
CA SER A 203 -7.54 5.30 5.90
C SER A 203 -6.51 6.07 6.68
N CYS A 204 -5.30 6.19 6.13
CA CYS A 204 -4.41 7.28 6.45
C CYS A 204 -4.80 8.47 5.57
N MET A 205 -5.56 9.40 6.14
CA MET A 205 -6.17 10.51 5.41
C MET A 205 -5.45 11.83 5.66
N ALA A 206 -5.19 12.57 4.59
CA ALA A 206 -4.75 13.96 4.68
C ALA A 206 -5.96 14.88 4.86
N VAL A 207 -5.94 15.69 5.91
CA VAL A 207 -7.01 16.63 6.25
C VAL A 207 -6.41 17.98 6.63
N ARG A 208 -7.16 19.05 6.45
CA ARG A 208 -6.79 20.41 6.86
C ARG A 208 -7.32 20.67 8.27
N THR A 209 -6.42 20.73 9.25
CA THR A 209 -6.76 21.11 10.64
C THR A 209 -6.40 22.57 10.95
N GLY A 210 -5.58 23.21 10.11
CA GLY A 210 -5.13 24.60 10.27
C GLY A 210 -5.48 25.50 9.08
N GLY A 211 -4.65 26.53 8.88
CA GLY A 211 -4.80 27.52 7.81
C GLY A 211 -4.49 26.98 6.39
N PRO A 212 -4.42 27.86 5.38
CA PRO A 212 -4.11 27.46 4.01
C PRO A 212 -2.67 26.94 3.85
N GLY A 213 -2.43 26.22 2.75
CA GLY A 213 -1.12 25.71 2.39
C GLY A 213 -0.65 24.50 3.21
N PRO A 214 0.64 24.12 3.08
CA PRO A 214 1.15 22.85 3.57
C PRO A 214 1.20 22.74 5.10
N GLY A 215 1.38 23.87 5.80
CA GLY A 215 1.44 23.90 7.27
C GLY A 215 0.09 23.74 7.96
N GLY A 216 -1.02 23.76 7.21
CA GLY A 216 -2.36 23.48 7.75
C GLY A 216 -2.80 22.03 7.62
N LEU A 217 -1.97 21.16 7.03
CA LEU A 217 -2.31 19.77 6.76
C LEU A 217 -1.87 18.85 7.88
N SER A 218 -2.69 17.87 8.19
CA SER A 218 -2.46 16.80 9.17
C SER A 218 -2.75 15.45 8.54
N LEU A 219 -2.20 14.38 9.11
CA LEU A 219 -2.59 13.01 8.79
C LEU A 219 -3.42 12.43 9.94
N MET A 220 -4.44 11.65 9.60
CA MET A 220 -5.34 11.04 10.59
C MET A 220 -5.75 9.64 10.16
N VAL A 221 -5.89 8.73 11.13
CA VAL A 221 -6.57 7.46 10.91
C VAL A 221 -8.08 7.70 10.89
N VAL A 222 -8.69 7.66 9.72
CA VAL A 222 -10.13 7.87 9.55
C VAL A 222 -10.81 6.52 9.27
N PRO A 223 -11.74 6.06 10.13
CA PRO A 223 -12.57 4.90 9.84
C PRO A 223 -13.42 5.12 8.59
N LEU A 224 -13.56 4.08 7.77
CA LEU A 224 -14.25 4.15 6.48
C LEU A 224 -15.50 3.27 6.44
N LYS A 225 -15.33 1.99 6.14
CA LYS A 225 -16.43 1.05 5.94
C LYS A 225 -17.37 1.00 7.16
N GLY A 226 -18.62 1.40 6.95
CA GLY A 226 -19.66 1.40 7.98
C GLY A 226 -19.55 2.53 9.00
N HIS A 227 -18.66 3.50 8.79
CA HIS A 227 -18.53 4.68 9.65
C HIS A 227 -19.58 5.73 9.28
N GLU A 228 -20.21 6.33 10.30
CA GLU A 228 -21.20 7.40 10.09
C GLU A 228 -20.53 8.63 9.48
N GLY A 229 -21.25 9.29 8.56
CA GLY A 229 -20.71 10.42 7.81
C GLY A 229 -19.70 10.05 6.72
N VAL A 230 -19.45 8.75 6.46
CA VAL A 230 -18.58 8.31 5.38
C VAL A 230 -19.38 7.52 4.35
N SER A 231 -19.31 7.96 3.09
CA SER A 231 -19.81 7.18 1.97
C SER A 231 -18.71 6.91 0.94
N MET A 232 -18.76 5.75 0.31
CA MET A 232 -17.75 5.31 -0.64
C MET A 232 -18.42 4.74 -1.88
N ARG A 233 -17.90 5.10 -3.05
CA ARG A 233 -18.29 4.46 -4.31
C ARG A 233 -17.08 4.15 -5.16
N ARG A 234 -17.15 3.04 -5.87
CA ARG A 234 -16.11 2.64 -6.81
C ARG A 234 -16.12 3.54 -8.05
N LEU A 235 -14.93 3.88 -8.52
CA LEU A 235 -14.70 4.60 -9.77
C LEU A 235 -14.35 3.61 -10.88
N LYS A 236 -14.93 3.80 -12.07
CA LYS A 236 -14.48 3.14 -13.29
C LYS A 236 -13.24 3.85 -13.81
N VAL A 237 -12.18 3.08 -14.10
CA VAL A 237 -10.88 3.55 -14.57
C VAL A 237 -10.47 2.76 -15.80
N SER A 238 -9.59 3.31 -16.64
CA SER A 238 -9.14 2.67 -17.88
C SER A 238 -8.09 1.58 -17.67
N GLY A 239 -7.45 1.54 -16.50
CA GLY A 239 -6.46 0.52 -16.14
C GLY A 239 -6.36 0.39 -14.62
N GLN A 240 -5.77 -0.71 -14.15
CA GLN A 240 -5.85 -1.13 -12.75
C GLN A 240 -7.29 -1.28 -12.27
N ILE A 241 -8.14 -1.82 -13.14
CA ILE A 241 -9.59 -1.82 -12.96
C ILE A 241 -9.94 -2.61 -11.70
N SER A 242 -9.27 -3.73 -11.44
CA SER A 242 -9.52 -4.55 -10.25
C SER A 242 -8.95 -3.95 -8.95
N ALA A 243 -8.25 -2.81 -8.97
CA ALA A 243 -7.60 -2.23 -7.79
C ALA A 243 -8.57 -1.53 -6.82
N GLY A 244 -9.86 -1.44 -7.17
CA GLY A 244 -10.89 -0.85 -6.32
C GLY A 244 -10.69 0.65 -6.09
N THR A 245 -10.31 1.39 -7.13
CA THR A 245 -10.20 2.85 -7.06
C THR A 245 -11.52 3.48 -6.61
N THR A 246 -11.46 4.31 -5.59
CA THR A 246 -12.64 4.74 -4.82
C THR A 246 -12.74 6.25 -4.72
N TYR A 247 -13.97 6.73 -4.74
CA TYR A 247 -14.36 8.07 -4.33
C TYR A 247 -14.92 7.99 -2.91
N ILE A 248 -14.46 8.85 -2.01
CA ILE A 248 -14.86 8.89 -0.61
C ILE A 248 -15.48 10.26 -0.36
N GLU A 249 -16.66 10.29 0.25
CA GLU A 249 -17.34 11.50 0.69
C GLU A 249 -17.43 11.48 2.22
N LEU A 250 -17.12 12.62 2.82
CA LEU A 250 -17.11 12.86 4.26
C LEU A 250 -18.09 13.98 4.55
N ASP A 251 -19.17 13.65 5.25
CA ASP A 251 -20.24 14.55 5.65
C ASP A 251 -20.43 14.43 7.16
N ASP A 252 -19.90 15.40 7.89
CA ASP A 252 -19.83 15.43 9.36
C ASP A 252 -19.28 14.13 10.00
N ALA A 253 -18.30 13.51 9.35
CA ALA A 253 -17.65 12.30 9.87
C ALA A 253 -16.85 12.60 11.15
N VAL A 254 -17.31 12.07 12.29
CA VAL A 254 -16.67 12.31 13.59
C VAL A 254 -15.58 11.28 13.86
N VAL A 255 -14.37 11.74 14.21
CA VAL A 255 -13.20 10.91 14.49
C VAL A 255 -12.55 11.33 15.81
N PRO A 256 -12.10 10.39 16.68
CA PRO A 256 -11.37 10.74 17.90
C PRO A 256 -10.11 11.56 17.61
N ALA A 257 -9.82 12.57 18.42
CA ALA A 257 -8.63 13.40 18.25
C ALA A 257 -7.32 12.61 18.42
N GLU A 258 -7.36 11.53 19.21
CA GLU A 258 -6.26 10.58 19.35
C GLU A 258 -5.94 9.80 18.07
N ASN A 259 -6.78 9.85 17.03
CA ASN A 259 -6.48 9.24 15.73
C ASN A 259 -5.53 10.09 14.86
N LEU A 260 -5.13 11.28 15.33
CA LEU A 260 -4.11 12.10 14.67
C LEU A 260 -2.79 11.34 14.59
N ILE A 261 -2.21 11.28 13.39
CA ILE A 261 -0.91 10.66 13.14
C ILE A 261 0.16 11.74 13.29
N GLY A 262 0.94 11.65 14.36
CA GLY A 262 1.97 12.64 14.69
C GLY A 262 1.36 13.94 15.21
N GLU A 263 1.88 15.08 14.75
CA GLU A 263 1.49 16.41 15.20
C GLU A 263 0.60 17.14 14.19
N GLU A 264 -0.27 18.02 14.68
CA GLU A 264 -1.11 18.87 13.82
C GLU A 264 -0.24 19.79 12.96
N GLY A 265 -0.60 19.95 11.68
CA GLY A 265 0.15 20.80 10.73
C GLY A 265 1.41 20.15 10.14
N MET A 266 1.77 18.94 10.61
CA MET A 266 2.94 18.20 10.11
C MET A 266 2.60 17.21 8.98
N GLY A 267 1.34 17.13 8.56
CA GLY A 267 0.84 16.17 7.59
C GLY A 267 1.59 16.20 6.26
N MET A 268 1.87 17.39 5.71
CA MET A 268 2.61 17.52 4.45
C MET A 268 4.02 16.91 4.55
N ARG A 269 4.70 17.09 5.69
CA ARG A 269 6.04 16.51 5.91
C ARG A 269 5.98 14.98 5.96
N TYR A 270 4.98 14.43 6.64
CA TYR A 270 4.79 12.98 6.74
C TYR A 270 4.46 12.37 5.37
N ILE A 271 3.58 13.01 4.59
CA ILE A 271 3.25 12.61 3.21
C ILE A 271 4.51 12.56 2.34
N MET A 272 5.30 13.64 2.32
CA MET A 272 6.51 13.72 1.50
C MET A 272 7.57 12.69 1.90
N THR A 273 7.66 12.34 3.19
CA THR A 273 8.54 11.27 3.65
C THR A 273 8.10 9.90 3.15
N ASN A 274 6.78 9.67 3.07
CA ASN A 274 6.20 8.41 2.61
C ASN A 274 6.37 8.21 1.09
N PHE A 275 6.28 9.28 0.30
CA PHE A 275 6.38 9.24 -1.16
C PHE A 275 7.69 8.67 -1.71
N ASN A 276 8.79 8.68 -0.96
CA ASN A 276 10.05 8.09 -1.44
C ASN A 276 9.92 6.57 -1.67
N HIS A 277 9.27 5.85 -0.74
CA HIS A 277 8.98 4.42 -0.88
C HIS A 277 8.03 4.14 -2.04
N GLU A 278 6.97 4.96 -2.15
CA GLU A 278 5.97 4.85 -3.21
C GLU A 278 6.59 5.06 -4.60
N ARG A 279 7.40 6.10 -4.77
CA ARG A 279 8.10 6.38 -6.03
C ARG A 279 9.03 5.25 -6.44
N LEU A 280 9.78 4.68 -5.49
CA LEU A 280 10.65 3.53 -5.76
C LEU A 280 9.85 2.30 -6.19
N THR A 281 8.76 2.00 -5.48
CA THR A 281 7.85 0.89 -5.79
C THR A 281 7.30 1.02 -7.22
N ILE A 282 6.84 2.22 -7.59
CA ILE A 282 6.34 2.50 -8.94
C ILE A 282 7.45 2.34 -10.00
N ALA A 283 8.65 2.85 -9.74
CA ALA A 283 9.78 2.74 -10.67
C ALA A 283 10.15 1.28 -10.95
N ILE A 284 10.21 0.44 -9.91
CA ILE A 284 10.44 -1.00 -10.03
C ILE A 284 9.33 -1.64 -10.87
N GLY A 285 8.07 -1.29 -10.59
CA GLY A 285 6.93 -1.82 -11.32
C GLY A 285 6.89 -1.45 -12.79
N CYS A 286 7.27 -0.22 -13.15
CA CYS A 286 7.44 0.21 -14.53
C CYS A 286 8.51 -0.63 -15.23
N ALA A 287 9.66 -0.85 -14.58
CA ALA A 287 10.73 -1.66 -15.13
C ALA A 287 10.28 -3.11 -15.38
N ARG A 288 9.58 -3.74 -14.42
CA ARG A 288 9.05 -5.11 -14.62
C ARG A 288 8.05 -5.17 -15.77
N GLN A 289 7.07 -4.27 -15.83
CA GLN A 289 6.06 -4.29 -16.89
C GLN A 289 6.69 -4.08 -18.28
N ALA A 290 7.72 -3.24 -18.40
CA ALA A 290 8.48 -3.10 -19.64
C ALA A 290 9.15 -4.42 -20.07
N ARG A 291 9.66 -5.21 -19.11
CA ARG A 291 10.21 -6.55 -19.40
C ARG A 291 9.14 -7.55 -19.83
N VAL A 292 7.95 -7.49 -19.24
CA VAL A 292 6.80 -8.33 -19.65
C VAL A 292 6.38 -7.99 -21.08
N ALA A 293 6.27 -6.69 -21.41
CA ALA A 293 5.96 -6.25 -22.76
C ALA A 293 7.00 -6.73 -23.78
N LEU A 294 8.29 -6.65 -23.45
CA LEU A 294 9.36 -7.18 -24.28
C LEU A 294 9.24 -8.72 -24.48
N SER A 295 8.91 -9.45 -23.41
CA SER A 295 8.71 -10.90 -23.46
C SER A 295 7.51 -11.33 -24.29
N ALA A 296 6.49 -10.48 -24.41
CA ALA A 296 5.27 -10.78 -25.16
C ALA A 296 5.36 -10.38 -26.64
N GLY A 297 6.26 -9.44 -26.97
CA GLY A 297 6.46 -8.92 -28.32
C GLY A 297 7.53 -9.65 -29.16
N MET A 298 8.25 -10.61 -28.56
CA MET A 298 9.29 -11.44 -29.21
C MET A 298 8.92 -12.91 -29.11
#